data_AF-A0A0W1AJP3-F1
#
_entry.id   AF-A0A0W1AJP3-F1
#
_cell.length_a   1.000
_cell.length_b   1.000
_cell.length_c   1.000
_cell.angle_alpha   90.00
_cell.angle_beta   90.00
_cell.angle_gamma   90.00
#
_symmetry.space_group_name_H-M   'P 1'
#
loop_
_entity.id
_entity.type
_entity.pdbx_description
1 polymer ?
#
loop_
_entity_poly.entity_id
_entity_poly.type
_entity_poly.pdbx_seq_one_letter_code
_entity_poly.pdbx_strand_id
1 'polypeptide(L)' 'MFRKFSKDYHLTAQDFHDAIQNFEAQKELVSRQRTEGTLSKHQAQEELQRLSSLISSYRQNMESALEAEQGTHYSPR' A
#
# COMPACT_ATOMS: atom_id res chain seq x y z
N MET A 1 -26.73 -1.94 -24.78
CA MET A 1 -25.57 -1.01 -24.87
C MET A 1 -24.79 -1.14 -23.56
N PHE A 2 -23.72 -1.94 -23.52
CA PHE A 2 -22.89 -2.08 -22.32
C PHE A 2 -21.81 -1.00 -22.35
N ARG A 3 -21.88 -0.02 -21.42
CA ARG A 3 -20.77 0.93 -21.21
C ARG A 3 -19.63 0.17 -20.55
N LYS A 4 -18.60 -0.17 -21.33
CA LYS A 4 -17.29 -0.57 -20.82
C LYS A 4 -16.74 0.63 -20.05
N PHE A 5 -16.80 0.59 -18.72
CA PHE A 5 -16.01 1.49 -17.88
C PHE A 5 -14.55 1.02 -17.96
N SER A 6 -13.85 1.37 -19.04
CA SER A 6 -12.40 1.44 -18.98
C SER A 6 -12.08 2.66 -18.11
N LYS A 7 -12.09 2.47 -16.79
CA LYS A 7 -11.60 3.49 -15.87
C LYS A 7 -10.09 3.35 -15.92
N ASP A 8 -9.44 4.16 -16.74
CA ASP A 8 -8.00 4.37 -16.70
C ASP A 8 -7.68 4.97 -15.31
N TYR A 9 -7.51 4.09 -14.32
CA TYR A 9 -7.06 4.47 -13.00
C TYR A 9 -5.56 4.73 -13.12
N HIS A 10 -5.22 5.98 -13.40
CA HIS A 10 -3.85 6.47 -13.28
C HIS A 10 -3.52 6.55 -11.79
N LEU A 11 -3.07 5.43 -11.22
CA LEU A 11 -2.51 5.41 -9.86
C LEU A 11 -1.33 6.38 -9.81
N THR A 12 -1.45 7.41 -9.00
CA THR A 12 -0.42 8.44 -8.82
C THR A 12 0.47 8.11 -7.64
N ALA A 13 1.68 8.68 -7.59
CA ALA A 13 2.55 8.59 -6.41
C ALA A 13 1.84 9.08 -5.12
N GLN A 14 0.88 10.00 -5.24
CA GLN A 14 0.07 10.46 -4.13
C GLN A 14 -0.89 9.37 -3.62
N ASP A 15 -1.56 8.63 -4.52
CA ASP A 15 -2.43 7.50 -4.13
C ASP A 15 -1.63 6.42 -3.36
N PHE A 16 -0.38 6.18 -3.77
CA PHE A 16 0.53 5.28 -3.05
C PHE A 16 0.88 5.82 -1.66
N HIS A 17 1.16 7.12 -1.55
CA HIS A 17 1.46 7.74 -0.26
C HIS A 17 0.27 7.66 0.70
N ASP A 18 -0.93 7.98 0.21
CA ASP A 18 -2.17 7.93 0.98
C ASP A 18 -2.49 6.50 1.44
N ALA A 19 -2.26 5.50 0.59
CA ALA A 19 -2.41 4.09 0.97
C ALA A 19 -1.45 3.69 2.12
N ILE A 20 -0.18 4.11 2.05
CA ILE A 20 0.81 3.83 3.10
C ILE A 20 0.42 4.52 4.41
N GLN A 21 -0.01 5.80 4.36
CA GLN A 21 -0.47 6.51 5.54
C GLN A 21 -1.68 5.82 6.19
N ASN A 22 -2.63 5.35 5.38
CA ASN A 22 -3.78 4.60 5.87
C ASN A 22 -3.38 3.28 6.56
N PHE A 23 -2.40 2.56 6.02
CA PHE A 23 -1.90 1.33 6.67
C PHE A 23 -1.18 1.61 7.99
N GLU A 24 -0.42 2.72 8.08
CA GLU A 24 0.21 3.13 9.34
C GLU A 24 -0.85 3.53 10.39
N ALA A 25 -1.90 4.25 10.00
CA ALA A 25 -3.02 4.57 10.90
C ALA A 25 -3.73 3.29 11.39
N GLN A 26 -3.89 2.28 10.54
CA GLN A 26 -4.45 0.98 10.94
C GLN A 26 -3.55 0.23 11.92
N LYS A 27 -2.22 0.28 11.75
CA LYS A 27 -1.29 -0.31 12.73
C LYS A 27 -1.40 0.36 14.10
N GLU A 28 -1.57 1.68 14.13
CA GLU A 28 -1.79 2.41 15.37
C GLU A 28 -3.11 1.99 16.04
N LEU A 29 -4.20 1.91 15.27
CA LEU A 29 -5.49 1.46 15.77
C LEU A 29 -5.41 0.06 16.37
N VAL A 30 -4.81 -0.90 15.66
CA VAL A 30 -4.62 -2.28 16.14
C VAL A 30 -3.79 -2.31 17.42
N SER A 31 -2.75 -1.47 17.51
CA SER A 31 -1.91 -1.35 18.71
C SER A 31 -2.69 -0.79 19.90
N ARG A 32 -3.59 0.18 19.67
CA ARG A 32 -4.49 0.71 20.69
C ARG A 32 -5.50 -0.33 21.14
N GLN A 33 -6.15 -1.04 20.22
CA GLN A 33 -7.12 -2.10 20.54
C GLN A 33 -6.48 -3.24 21.35
N ARG A 34 -5.23 -3.59 21.04
CA ARG A 34 -4.44 -4.53 21.86
C ARG A 34 -4.22 -4.02 23.28
N THR A 35 -3.89 -2.73 23.42
CA THR A 35 -3.63 -2.08 24.71
C THR A 35 -4.91 -1.95 25.54
N GLU A 36 -6.02 -1.63 24.90
CA GLU A 36 -7.37 -1.53 25.50
C GLU A 36 -7.98 -2.91 25.81
N GLY A 37 -7.34 -4.00 25.35
CA GLY A 37 -7.82 -5.36 25.54
C GLY A 37 -9.04 -5.73 24.70
N THR A 38 -9.43 -4.87 23.75
CA THR A 38 -10.54 -5.11 22.81
C THR A 38 -10.15 -6.08 21.69
N LEU A 39 -8.84 -6.29 21.49
CA LEU A 39 -8.28 -7.26 20.56
C LEU A 39 -7.28 -8.18 21.28
N SER A 40 -7.34 -9.49 21.01
CA SER A 40 -6.39 -10.42 21.63
C SER A 40 -4.95 -10.16 21.14
N LYS A 41 -3.96 -10.52 21.97
CA LYS A 41 -2.54 -10.36 21.61
C LYS A 41 -2.19 -11.07 20.29
N HIS A 42 -2.76 -12.26 20.07
CA HIS A 42 -2.54 -13.05 18.87
C HIS A 42 -3.10 -12.34 17.63
N GLN A 43 -4.38 -11.95 17.67
CA GLN A 43 -5.04 -11.25 16.56
C GLN A 43 -4.35 -9.91 16.25
N ALA A 44 -3.94 -9.17 17.28
CA ALA A 44 -3.20 -7.94 17.09
C ALA A 44 -1.84 -8.18 16.41
N GLN A 45 -1.14 -9.25 16.78
CA GLN A 45 0.15 -9.58 16.20
C GLN A 45 0.03 -10.04 14.74
N GLU A 46 -0.97 -10.86 14.43
CA GLU A 46 -1.27 -11.27 13.04
C GLU A 46 -1.60 -10.05 12.17
N GLU A 47 -2.45 -9.15 12.65
CA GLU A 47 -2.86 -7.99 11.85
C GLU A 47 -1.70 -6.99 11.67
N LEU A 48 -0.88 -6.77 12.70
CA LEU A 48 0.34 -5.95 12.57
C LEU A 48 1.34 -6.54 11.57
N GLN A 49 1.51 -7.87 11.57
CA GLN A 49 2.36 -8.54 10.59
C GLN A 49 1.80 -8.39 9.18
N ARG A 50 0.50 -8.60 9.01
CA ARG A 50 -0.20 -8.42 7.74
C ARG A 50 -0.04 -7.01 7.19
N LEU A 51 -0.26 -5.99 8.01
CA LEU A 51 -0.11 -4.59 7.64
C LEU A 51 1.34 -4.25 7.27
N SER A 52 2.30 -4.78 8.02
CA SER A 52 3.73 -4.58 7.73
C SER A 52 4.13 -5.18 6.39
N SER A 53 3.66 -6.39 6.08
CA SER A 53 3.86 -7.02 4.77
C SER A 53 3.23 -6.21 3.64
N LEU A 54 2.01 -5.70 3.85
CA LEU A 54 1.30 -4.91 2.84
C LEU A 54 2.02 -3.58 2.52
N ILE A 55 2.51 -2.89 3.55
CA ILE A 55 3.33 -1.67 3.38
C ILE A 55 4.60 -1.97 2.58
N SER A 56 5.31 -3.05 2.92
CA SER A 56 6.52 -3.45 2.21
C SER A 56 6.25 -3.75 0.73
N SER A 57 5.20 -4.51 0.43
CA SER A 57 4.81 -4.80 -0.95
C SER A 57 4.41 -3.54 -1.72
N TYR A 58 3.69 -2.61 -1.09
CA TYR A 58 3.33 -1.33 -1.72
C TYR A 58 4.58 -0.49 -2.05
N ARG A 59 5.54 -0.41 -1.13
CA ARG A 59 6.80 0.31 -1.35
C ARG A 59 7.61 -0.31 -2.49
N GLN A 60 7.73 -1.64 -2.49
CA GLN A 60 8.46 -2.36 -3.52
C GLN A 60 7.82 -2.21 -4.90
N ASN A 61 6.49 -2.28 -4.99
CA ASN A 61 5.76 -2.05 -6.23
C ASN A 61 5.94 -0.62 -6.76
N MET A 62 5.97 0.37 -5.86
CA MET A 62 6.23 1.76 -6.24
C MET A 62 7.66 1.94 -6.77
N GLU A 63 8.65 1.36 -6.10
CA GLU A 63 10.05 1.39 -6.53
C GLU A 63 10.21 0.75 -7.92
N SER A 64 9.66 -0.46 -8.12
CA SER A 64 9.69 -1.12 -9.43
C SER A 64 8.96 -0.34 -10.52
N ALA A 65 7.85 0.34 -10.20
CA ALA A 65 7.16 1.20 -11.15
C ALA A 65 8.01 2.42 -11.56
N LEU A 66 8.69 3.05 -10.60
CA LEU A 66 9.60 4.17 -10.86
C LEU A 66 10.83 3.74 -11.68
N GLU A 67 11.39 2.55 -11.42
CA GLU A 67 12.49 1.98 -12.20
C GLU A 67 12.06 1.66 -13.64
N ALA A 68 10.85 1.11 -13.82
CA ALA A 68 10.30 0.81 -15.14
C ALA A 68 10.10 2.07 -15.99
N GLU A 69 9.69 3.20 -15.40
CA GLU A 69 9.60 4.47 -16.12
C GLU A 69 11.00 4.98 -16.53
N GLN A 70 12.01 4.86 -15.67
CA GLN A 70 13.38 5.31 -15.95
C GLN A 70 14.08 4.47 -17.03
N GLY A 71 13.80 3.16 -17.11
CA GLY A 71 14.40 2.25 -18.10
C GLY A 71 13.91 2.45 -19.55
N THR A 72 12.85 3.23 -19.78
CA THR A 72 12.31 3.48 -21.13
C THR A 72 12.89 4.71 -21.83
N HIS A 73 13.73 5.50 -21.14
CA HIS A 73 14.24 6.78 -21.65
C HIS A 73 15.73 6.75 -22.01
N TYR A 74 16.19 5.79 -22.82
CA TYR A 74 17.44 5.95 -23.57
C TYR A 74 17.41 5.16 -24.90
N SER A 75 17.13 5.85 -26.00
CA SER A 75 17.56 5.46 -27.34
C SER A 75 18.45 6.58 -27.88
N PRO A 76 19.79 6.44 -27.81
CA PRO A 76 20.67 7.35 -28.52
C PRO A 76 20.56 7.00 -30.01
N ARG A 77 20.31 8.01 -30.84
CA ARG A 77 20.42 7.93 -32.30
C ARG A 77 21.86 7.74 -32.73
#